data_AF-A0AAW0HQ19-F1
#
_entry.id   AF-A0AAW0HQ19-F1
#
_cell.length_a   1.000
_cell.length_b   1.000
_cell.length_c   1.000
_cell.angle_alpha   90.00
_cell.angle_beta   90.00
_cell.angle_gamma   90.00
#
_symmetry.space_group_name_H-M   'P 1'
#
loop_
_entity.id
_entity.type
_entity.pdbx_description
1 polymer ?
#
loop_
_entity_poly.entity_id
_entity_poly.type
_entity_poly.pdbx_seq_one_letter_code
_entity_poly.pdbx_strand_id
1 'polypeptide(L)'
;MATRRALHFVFKVGNRFQTVHFFRDVLGMQVLRHEEFEEGCKAACNGPYDGKWSKTMVGFGPEDDHFVAELTYNYGIGDYKLGNDFMGITLASSQAVSNARKLEWPLSKVAEGVFETEAPGGYKFYLQDRSLPQTDPVLKVTLAVTDFQKSLNYWSNLLGMKIYEQDEEKQRALLGYADNQLPDIEALMKRENQSILTPLVSLDTPGKATVQVVILADPAMAADKSDEWFATRNKPKASG
;
A
#
# COMPACT_ATOMS: atom_id res chain seq x y z
N MET A 1 -20.11 17.86 -3.03
CA MET A 1 -19.24 16.74 -3.42
C MET A 1 -18.23 16.55 -2.29
N ALA A 2 -18.20 15.37 -1.66
CA ALA A 2 -17.29 14.86 -0.61
C ALA A 2 -15.80 14.93 -1.01
N THR A 3 -14.84 14.37 -0.29
CA THR A 3 -13.39 14.60 -0.53
C THR A 3 -12.64 13.27 -0.58
N ARG A 4 -12.01 12.89 -1.72
CA ARG A 4 -11.13 11.68 -1.82
C ARG A 4 -9.76 12.03 -1.27
N ARG A 5 -9.17 11.13 -0.49
CA ARG A 5 -7.77 11.21 -0.08
C ARG A 5 -7.15 9.83 -0.08
N ALA A 6 -5.93 9.71 -0.57
CA ALA A 6 -5.14 8.51 -0.41
C ALA A 6 -4.67 8.42 1.06
N LEU A 7 -4.92 7.29 1.72
CA LEU A 7 -4.69 7.17 3.17
C LEU A 7 -3.40 6.42 3.49
N HIS A 8 -3.27 5.20 2.98
CA HIS A 8 -2.16 4.33 3.31
C HIS A 8 -1.99 3.19 2.33
N PHE A 9 -0.85 2.52 2.41
CA PHE A 9 -0.61 1.21 1.80
C PHE A 9 -0.43 0.16 2.90
N VAL A 10 -1.03 -1.02 2.73
CA VAL A 10 -0.98 -2.11 3.70
C VAL A 10 0.18 -3.05 3.38
N PHE A 11 1.07 -3.27 4.35
CA PHE A 11 2.19 -4.19 4.27
C PHE A 11 1.98 -5.38 5.20
N LYS A 12 2.23 -6.59 4.70
CA LYS A 12 2.29 -7.79 5.55
C LYS A 12 3.70 -7.91 6.13
N VAL A 13 3.80 -8.01 7.44
CA VAL A 13 5.07 -8.00 8.17
C VAL A 13 5.32 -9.36 8.79
N GLY A 14 6.48 -9.96 8.49
CA GLY A 14 6.95 -11.19 9.14
C GLY A 14 7.90 -10.93 10.31
N ASN A 15 8.85 -9.99 10.14
CA ASN A 15 9.86 -9.66 11.15
C ASN A 15 9.66 -8.24 11.70
N ARG A 16 8.92 -8.13 12.81
CA ARG A 16 8.62 -6.83 13.45
C ARG A 16 9.86 -6.03 13.86
N PHE A 17 10.92 -6.69 14.34
CA PHE A 17 12.12 -5.98 14.80
C PHE A 17 12.85 -5.30 13.65
N GLN A 18 13.07 -6.02 12.55
CA GLN A 18 13.68 -5.44 11.36
C GLN A 18 12.77 -4.40 10.72
N THR A 19 11.44 -4.61 10.74
CA THR A 19 10.49 -3.65 10.17
C THR A 19 10.51 -2.35 10.95
N VAL A 20 10.48 -2.39 12.28
CA VAL A 20 10.61 -1.16 13.10
C VAL A 20 11.96 -0.49 12.85
N HIS A 21 13.05 -1.24 12.75
CA HIS A 21 14.37 -0.68 12.44
C HIS A 21 14.36 0.06 11.09
N PHE A 22 13.77 -0.52 10.05
CA PHE A 22 13.63 0.11 8.75
C PHE A 22 12.76 1.38 8.81
N PHE A 23 11.50 1.27 9.23
CA PHE A 23 10.57 2.39 9.17
C PHE A 23 10.98 3.54 10.11
N ARG A 24 11.47 3.23 11.31
CA ARG A 24 11.87 4.25 12.29
C ARG A 24 13.27 4.78 12.04
N ASP A 25 14.27 3.90 11.96
CA ASP A 25 15.67 4.33 12.01
C ASP A 25 16.21 4.64 10.60
N VAL A 26 15.82 3.86 9.59
CA VAL A 26 16.23 4.13 8.20
C VAL A 26 15.37 5.25 7.62
N LEU A 27 14.05 5.09 7.55
CA LEU A 27 13.20 6.09 6.90
C LEU A 27 12.96 7.34 7.75
N GLY A 28 13.04 7.24 9.08
CA GLY A 28 12.72 8.37 9.98
C GLY A 28 11.22 8.54 10.25
N MET A 29 10.40 7.52 10.00
CA MET A 29 8.96 7.55 10.31
C MET A 29 8.71 7.32 11.80
N GLN A 30 7.50 7.66 12.25
CA GLN A 30 7.03 7.49 13.62
C GLN A 30 5.86 6.50 13.67
N VAL A 31 5.72 5.80 14.79
CA VAL A 31 4.49 5.05 15.09
C VAL A 31 3.40 6.04 15.47
N LEU A 32 2.30 6.03 14.72
CA LEU A 32 1.18 6.96 14.90
C LEU A 32 0.12 6.36 15.80
N ARG A 33 -0.19 5.08 15.58
CA ARG A 33 -1.07 4.27 16.43
C ARG A 33 -0.77 2.79 16.25
N HIS A 34 -1.12 2.02 17.27
CA HIS A 34 -0.98 0.57 17.29
C HIS A 34 -2.23 -0.05 17.90
N GLU A 35 -2.72 -1.13 17.29
CA GLU A 35 -3.93 -1.85 17.66
C GLU A 35 -3.67 -3.35 17.63
N GLU A 36 -4.19 -4.06 18.63
CA GLU A 36 -4.14 -5.51 18.75
C GLU A 36 -5.56 -6.09 18.58
N PHE A 37 -5.66 -7.18 17.85
CA PHE A 37 -6.91 -7.85 17.50
C PHE A 37 -6.81 -9.33 17.87
N GLU A 38 -7.80 -9.80 18.64
CA GLU A 38 -7.87 -11.18 19.13
C GLU A 38 -8.44 -12.17 18.10
N GLU A 39 -9.15 -11.66 17.10
CA GLU A 39 -9.83 -12.43 16.05
C GLU A 39 -9.44 -11.93 14.66
N GLY A 40 -9.49 -12.81 13.66
CA GLY A 40 -9.27 -12.46 12.25
C GLY A 40 -10.18 -11.34 11.75
N CYS A 41 -9.74 -10.61 10.72
CA CYS A 41 -10.51 -9.48 10.23
C CYS A 41 -11.74 -9.93 9.44
N LYS A 42 -12.93 -9.44 9.82
CA LYS A 42 -14.21 -9.76 9.14
C LYS A 42 -14.23 -9.39 7.64
N ALA A 43 -13.44 -8.40 7.23
CA ALA A 43 -13.32 -7.99 5.84
C ALA A 43 -12.06 -8.54 5.15
N ALA A 44 -11.43 -9.57 5.73
CA ALA A 44 -10.20 -10.17 5.23
C ALA A 44 -9.06 -9.17 4.99
N CYS A 45 -9.06 -8.02 5.69
CA CYS A 45 -8.06 -6.97 5.51
C CYS A 45 -6.65 -7.41 5.93
N ASN A 46 -6.55 -8.37 6.85
CA ASN A 46 -5.27 -8.97 7.25
C ASN A 46 -4.82 -10.11 6.32
N GLY A 47 -5.58 -10.39 5.26
CA GLY A 47 -5.46 -11.59 4.45
C GLY A 47 -6.41 -12.67 4.94
N PRO A 48 -6.20 -13.92 4.50
CA PRO A 48 -7.18 -14.97 4.76
C PRO A 48 -7.04 -15.57 6.18
N TYR A 49 -6.14 -15.05 7.02
CA TYR A 49 -5.80 -15.59 8.34
C TYR A 49 -6.87 -15.28 9.41
N ASP A 50 -7.21 -16.29 10.21
CA ASP A 50 -8.27 -16.27 11.24
C ASP A 50 -7.77 -16.00 12.68
N GLY A 51 -6.45 -16.01 12.89
CA GLY A 51 -5.83 -15.83 14.20
C GLY A 51 -5.62 -14.37 14.64
N LYS A 52 -4.96 -14.22 15.79
CA LYS A 52 -4.59 -12.91 16.34
C LYS A 52 -3.71 -12.14 15.36
N TRP A 53 -3.88 -10.82 15.32
CA TRP A 53 -3.09 -9.94 14.48
C TRP A 53 -2.98 -8.55 15.09
N SER A 54 -2.01 -7.78 14.62
CA SER A 54 -1.87 -6.38 15.01
C SER A 54 -1.72 -5.48 13.80
N LYS A 55 -2.14 -4.23 14.01
CA LYS A 55 -2.07 -3.14 13.04
C LYS A 55 -1.24 -2.02 13.62
N THR A 56 -0.21 -1.60 12.91
CA THR A 56 0.60 -0.44 13.31
C THR A 56 0.65 0.57 12.16
N MET A 57 0.15 1.77 12.40
CA MET A 57 0.27 2.85 11.43
C MET A 57 1.58 3.58 11.65
N VAL A 58 2.39 3.70 10.60
CA VAL A 58 3.68 4.41 10.64
C VAL A 58 3.79 5.41 9.50
N GLY A 59 4.27 6.62 9.79
CA GLY A 59 4.36 7.69 8.79
C GLY A 59 5.22 8.86 9.25
N PHE A 60 5.32 9.88 8.40
CA PHE A 60 6.07 11.11 8.70
C PHE A 60 5.26 12.15 9.49
N GLY A 61 3.94 11.96 9.59
CA GLY A 61 3.03 12.85 10.29
C GLY A 61 1.64 12.21 10.49
N PRO A 62 0.66 12.98 10.99
CA PRO A 62 -0.69 12.50 11.28
C PRO A 62 -1.39 11.89 10.06
N GLU A 63 -2.23 10.88 10.29
CA GLU A 63 -3.00 10.20 9.22
C GLU A 63 -4.01 11.13 8.53
N ASP A 64 -4.35 12.27 9.13
CA ASP A 64 -5.32 13.24 8.60
C ASP A 64 -4.82 13.92 7.32
N ASP A 65 -3.51 14.15 7.23
CA ASP A 65 -2.85 14.90 6.16
C ASP A 65 -1.64 14.19 5.52
N HIS A 66 -1.27 13.00 6.02
CA HIS A 66 -0.19 12.18 5.44
C HIS A 66 -0.70 10.86 4.87
N PHE A 67 0.01 10.38 3.85
CA PHE A 67 -0.04 9.01 3.40
C PHE A 67 0.90 8.16 4.27
N VAL A 68 0.38 7.09 4.86
CA VAL A 68 1.12 6.30 5.85
C VAL A 68 1.25 4.84 5.43
N ALA A 69 2.09 4.07 6.12
CA ALA A 69 2.13 2.62 5.97
C ALA A 69 1.29 1.97 7.08
N GLU A 70 0.36 1.10 6.71
CA GLU A 70 -0.32 0.19 7.62
C GLU A 70 0.47 -1.11 7.68
N LEU A 71 1.08 -1.41 8.83
CA LEU A 71 1.84 -2.63 9.07
C LEU A 71 0.95 -3.67 9.73
N THR A 72 0.66 -4.75 8.99
CA THR A 72 -0.15 -5.87 9.45
C THR A 72 0.76 -7.03 9.85
N TYR A 73 0.72 -7.40 11.12
CA TYR A 73 1.42 -8.57 11.65
C TYR A 73 0.43 -9.64 12.09
N ASN A 74 0.40 -10.78 11.39
CA ASN A 74 -0.38 -11.94 11.81
C ASN A 74 0.49 -12.81 12.74
N TYR A 75 0.01 -13.10 13.95
CA TYR A 75 0.79 -13.87 14.92
C TYR A 75 1.05 -15.28 14.41
N GLY A 76 2.30 -15.74 14.58
CA GLY A 76 2.74 -17.06 14.08
C GLY A 76 3.14 -17.09 12.60
N ILE A 77 2.89 -16.01 11.83
CA ILE A 77 3.27 -15.93 10.41
C ILE A 77 4.55 -15.09 10.27
N GLY A 78 5.67 -15.76 9.99
CA GLY A 78 7.00 -15.13 9.95
C GLY A 78 7.49 -14.72 8.56
N ASP A 79 6.84 -15.16 7.48
CA ASP A 79 7.25 -14.90 6.11
C ASP A 79 6.05 -14.80 5.17
N TYR A 80 6.18 -13.94 4.15
CA TYR A 80 5.20 -13.79 3.09
C TYR A 80 5.91 -13.77 1.76
N LYS A 81 5.47 -14.62 0.83
CA LYS A 81 6.01 -14.59 -0.52
C LYS A 81 5.57 -13.32 -1.24
N LEU A 82 6.52 -12.46 -1.56
CA LEU A 82 6.28 -11.25 -2.35
C LEU A 82 5.96 -11.59 -3.81
N GLY A 83 4.97 -10.89 -4.37
CA GLY A 83 4.61 -10.93 -5.79
C GLY A 83 5.42 -9.95 -6.63
N ASN A 84 4.88 -9.59 -7.79
CA ASN A 84 5.40 -8.55 -8.68
C ASN A 84 4.39 -7.41 -8.93
N ASP A 85 3.31 -7.39 -8.14
CA ASP A 85 2.24 -6.40 -8.14
C ASP A 85 2.72 -5.07 -7.56
N PHE A 86 3.32 -5.10 -6.38
CA PHE A 86 3.89 -3.92 -5.74
C PHE A 86 5.29 -3.62 -6.31
N MET A 87 5.43 -2.47 -6.97
CA MET A 87 6.71 -2.06 -7.55
C MET A 87 7.51 -1.12 -6.66
N GLY A 88 6.87 -0.46 -5.69
CA GLY A 88 7.57 0.31 -4.65
C GLY A 88 6.86 1.58 -4.20
N ILE A 89 7.27 2.10 -3.05
CA ILE A 89 6.95 3.45 -2.58
C ILE A 89 8.10 4.39 -2.93
N THR A 90 7.79 5.56 -3.49
CA THR A 90 8.77 6.64 -3.67
C THR A 90 8.56 7.71 -2.62
N LEU A 91 9.62 8.16 -1.96
CA LEU A 91 9.60 9.27 -1.01
C LEU A 91 10.81 10.20 -1.20
N ALA A 92 10.67 11.47 -0.82
CA ALA A 92 11.73 12.47 -0.87
C ALA A 92 12.29 12.74 0.54
N SER A 93 13.48 12.19 0.82
CA SER A 93 14.14 12.39 2.11
C SER A 93 15.64 12.15 2.01
N SER A 94 16.42 13.23 1.94
CA SER A 94 17.88 13.17 2.13
C SER A 94 18.27 12.60 3.49
N GLN A 95 17.44 12.80 4.52
CA GLN A 95 17.68 12.22 5.84
C GLN A 95 17.60 10.69 5.80
N ALA A 96 16.61 10.12 5.09
CA ALA A 96 16.49 8.67 4.95
C ALA A 96 17.68 8.06 4.19
N VAL A 97 18.18 8.75 3.15
CA VAL A 97 19.40 8.35 2.43
C VAL A 97 20.62 8.39 3.36
N SER A 98 20.77 9.45 4.15
CA SER A 98 21.84 9.58 5.13
C SER A 98 21.79 8.50 6.22
N ASN A 99 20.59 8.25 6.75
CA ASN A 99 20.34 7.20 7.74
C ASN A 99 20.68 5.81 7.21
N ALA A 100 20.21 5.47 6.01
CA ALA A 100 20.51 4.20 5.37
C ALA A 100 22.02 3.97 5.25
N ARG A 101 22.77 4.98 4.78
CA ARG A 101 24.24 4.90 4.69
C ARG A 101 24.89 4.73 6.06
N LYS A 102 24.46 5.51 7.06
CA LYS A 102 24.99 5.46 8.43
C LYS A 102 24.75 4.11 9.11
N LEU A 103 23.59 3.52 8.86
CA LEU A 103 23.18 2.23 9.42
C LEU A 103 23.66 1.04 8.58
N GLU A 104 24.41 1.29 7.51
CA GLU A 104 24.82 0.28 6.52
C GLU A 104 23.64 -0.53 5.96
N TRP A 105 22.46 0.09 5.89
CA TRP A 105 21.28 -0.52 5.30
C TRP A 105 21.44 -0.56 3.76
N PRO A 106 21.15 -1.70 3.10
CA PRO A 106 21.35 -1.83 1.66
C PRO A 106 20.68 -0.71 0.85
N LEU A 107 21.48 -0.01 0.06
CA LEU A 107 21.06 1.16 -0.70
C LEU A 107 21.82 1.19 -2.04
N SER A 108 21.09 1.22 -3.16
CA SER A 108 21.66 1.21 -4.51
C SER A 108 21.20 2.42 -5.32
N LYS A 109 22.11 3.15 -5.97
CA LYS A 109 21.74 4.26 -6.85
C LYS A 109 21.11 3.70 -8.13
N VAL A 110 19.86 4.07 -8.42
CA VAL A 110 19.11 3.59 -9.60
C VAL A 110 18.83 4.68 -10.64
N ALA A 111 18.90 5.94 -10.23
CA ALA A 111 18.89 7.09 -11.11
C ALA A 111 19.63 8.27 -10.45
N GLU A 112 19.79 9.38 -11.18
CA GLU A 112 20.38 10.59 -10.61
C GLU A 112 19.53 11.09 -9.43
N GLY A 113 20.13 11.19 -8.25
CA GLY A 113 19.44 11.56 -7.01
C GLY A 113 18.40 10.56 -6.49
N VAL A 114 18.34 9.33 -7.01
CA VAL A 114 17.37 8.31 -6.56
C VAL A 114 18.07 7.01 -6.16
N PHE A 115 17.74 6.54 -4.97
CA PHE A 115 18.28 5.32 -4.39
C PHE A 115 17.18 4.29 -4.12
N GLU A 116 17.40 3.04 -4.50
CA GLU A 116 16.55 1.90 -4.14
C GLU A 116 17.05 1.26 -2.85
N THR A 117 16.11 0.93 -1.97
CA THR A 117 16.31 0.11 -0.77
C THR A 117 15.10 -0.81 -0.59
N GLU A 118 15.23 -1.82 0.28
CA GLU A 118 14.15 -2.76 0.56
C GLU A 118 13.82 -2.75 2.05
N ALA A 119 12.53 -2.71 2.36
CA ALA A 119 12.03 -3.06 3.68
C ALA A 119 12.08 -4.59 3.86
N PRO A 120 12.08 -5.10 5.11
CA PRO A 120 11.95 -6.53 5.36
C PRO A 120 10.72 -7.12 4.64
N GLY A 121 10.90 -8.27 4.01
CA GLY A 121 9.92 -8.87 3.10
C GLY A 121 10.13 -8.53 1.61
N GLY A 122 11.13 -7.70 1.29
CA GLY A 122 11.52 -7.36 -0.08
C GLY A 122 10.76 -6.19 -0.69
N TYR A 123 9.99 -5.45 0.10
CA TYR A 123 9.21 -4.31 -0.39
C TYR A 123 10.13 -3.16 -0.78
N LYS A 124 10.09 -2.76 -2.05
CA LYS A 124 10.95 -1.70 -2.58
C LYS A 124 10.54 -0.31 -2.11
N PHE A 125 11.54 0.49 -1.77
CA PHE A 125 11.45 1.92 -1.50
C PHE A 125 12.45 2.67 -2.36
N TYR A 126 12.00 3.77 -2.97
CA TYR A 126 12.80 4.68 -3.77
C TYR A 126 12.95 6.00 -3.02
N LEU A 127 14.16 6.26 -2.54
CA LEU A 127 14.51 7.46 -1.80
C LEU A 127 15.08 8.51 -2.77
N GLN A 128 14.35 9.60 -2.98
CA GLN A 128 14.86 10.77 -3.66
C GLN A 128 15.70 11.58 -2.66
N ASP A 129 16.98 11.78 -2.97
CA ASP A 129 17.94 12.51 -2.13
C ASP A 129 17.72 14.03 -2.27
N ARG A 130 16.58 14.46 -1.76
CA ARG A 130 16.19 15.86 -1.60
C ARG A 130 15.28 16.00 -0.39
N SER A 131 15.18 17.22 0.14
CA SER A 131 14.22 17.56 1.19
C SER A 131 13.09 18.41 0.60
N LEU A 132 11.85 18.11 0.99
CA LEU A 132 10.69 18.94 0.70
C LEU A 132 10.28 19.69 1.97
N PRO A 133 10.26 21.04 1.97
CA PRO A 133 9.80 21.78 3.13
C PRO A 133 8.27 21.68 3.26
N GLN A 134 7.81 21.25 4.44
CA GLN A 134 6.41 21.31 4.89
C GLN A 134 5.39 20.47 4.11
N THR A 135 5.80 19.40 3.45
CA THR A 135 4.89 18.44 2.80
C THR A 135 5.22 17.02 3.20
N ASP A 136 4.24 16.11 3.09
CA ASP A 136 4.46 14.68 3.24
C ASP A 136 5.63 14.22 2.33
N PRO A 137 6.68 13.60 2.88
CA PRO A 137 7.75 13.03 2.09
C PRO A 137 7.31 11.91 1.14
N VAL A 138 6.21 11.20 1.41
CA VAL A 138 5.71 10.13 0.54
C VAL A 138 5.11 10.73 -0.73
N LEU A 139 5.62 10.31 -1.89
CA LEU A 139 5.23 10.89 -3.18
C LEU A 139 4.26 10.01 -3.96
N LYS A 140 4.48 8.69 -3.97
CA LYS A 140 3.65 7.76 -4.73
C LYS A 140 3.87 6.30 -4.33
N VAL A 141 2.84 5.50 -4.58
CA VAL A 141 2.90 4.04 -4.69
C VAL A 141 2.93 3.68 -6.18
N THR A 142 3.77 2.73 -6.58
CA THR A 142 3.81 2.21 -7.94
C THR A 142 3.32 0.77 -7.96
N LEU A 143 2.34 0.48 -8.82
CA LEU A 143 1.77 -0.86 -9.00
C LEU A 143 1.96 -1.32 -10.43
N ALA A 144 2.20 -2.62 -10.61
CA ALA A 144 2.20 -3.26 -11.92
C ALA A 144 0.75 -3.50 -12.38
N VAL A 145 0.52 -3.32 -13.68
CA VAL A 145 -0.77 -3.56 -14.31
C VAL A 145 -0.60 -4.48 -15.51
N THR A 146 -1.62 -5.28 -15.80
CA THR A 146 -1.60 -6.24 -16.93
C THR A 146 -2.07 -5.59 -18.23
N ASP A 147 -3.01 -4.65 -18.15
CA ASP A 147 -3.57 -3.91 -19.28
C ASP A 147 -3.65 -2.43 -18.88
N PHE A 148 -2.79 -1.62 -19.50
CA PHE A 148 -2.63 -0.20 -19.16
C PHE A 148 -3.90 0.60 -19.40
N GLN A 149 -4.57 0.40 -20.55
CA GLN A 149 -5.74 1.17 -20.92
C GLN A 149 -6.95 0.82 -20.06
N LYS A 150 -7.15 -0.47 -19.73
CA LYS A 150 -8.20 -0.88 -18.78
C LYS A 150 -7.95 -0.31 -17.40
N SER A 151 -6.71 -0.30 -16.95
CA SER A 151 -6.34 0.27 -15.64
C SER A 151 -6.58 1.77 -15.60
N LEU A 152 -6.22 2.51 -16.66
CA LEU A 152 -6.55 3.93 -16.79
C LEU A 152 -8.06 4.18 -16.73
N ASN A 153 -8.85 3.41 -17.47
CA ASN A 153 -10.31 3.55 -17.44
C ASN A 153 -10.87 3.30 -16.03
N TYR A 154 -10.39 2.27 -15.34
CA TYR A 154 -10.82 1.96 -13.97
C TYR A 154 -10.46 3.07 -12.97
N TRP A 155 -9.19 3.47 -12.92
CA TRP A 155 -8.71 4.43 -11.93
C TRP A 155 -9.15 5.87 -12.23
N SER A 156 -9.16 6.27 -13.50
CA SER A 156 -9.55 7.63 -13.90
C SER A 156 -11.06 7.78 -14.08
N ASN A 157 -11.68 6.98 -14.95
CA ASN A 157 -13.08 7.21 -15.35
C ASN A 157 -14.07 6.70 -14.30
N LEU A 158 -13.78 5.55 -13.69
CA LEU A 158 -14.60 5.03 -12.59
C LEU A 158 -14.23 5.70 -11.27
N LEU A 159 -12.97 5.57 -10.85
CA LEU A 159 -12.58 6.04 -9.54
C LEU A 159 -12.32 7.54 -9.49
N GLY A 160 -12.33 8.26 -10.61
CA GLY A 160 -12.24 9.71 -10.63
C GLY A 160 -10.84 10.25 -10.27
N MET A 161 -9.79 9.43 -10.35
CA MET A 161 -8.43 9.94 -10.22
C MET A 161 -8.09 10.82 -11.42
N LYS A 162 -7.47 11.96 -11.17
CA LYS A 162 -6.89 12.79 -12.22
C LYS A 162 -5.59 12.16 -12.71
N ILE A 163 -5.40 12.12 -14.02
CA ILE A 163 -4.12 11.77 -14.65
C ILE A 163 -3.22 13.02 -14.61
N TYR A 164 -2.06 12.90 -13.97
CA TYR A 164 -1.03 13.95 -13.86
C TYR A 164 0.06 13.79 -14.92
N GLU A 165 0.47 12.54 -15.18
CA GLU A 165 1.46 12.20 -16.19
C GLU A 165 0.98 10.93 -16.92
N GLN A 166 1.25 10.85 -18.22
CA GLN A 166 0.99 9.68 -19.03
C GLN A 166 2.09 9.55 -20.08
N ASP A 167 2.68 8.36 -20.16
CA ASP A 167 3.70 7.96 -21.13
C ASP A 167 3.19 6.69 -21.80
N GLU A 168 2.61 6.84 -23.00
CA GLU A 168 2.05 5.73 -23.76
C GLU A 168 3.12 4.79 -24.29
N GLU A 169 4.31 5.29 -24.65
CA GLU A 169 5.39 4.44 -25.13
C GLU A 169 5.88 3.48 -24.04
N LYS A 170 6.00 4.01 -22.80
CA LYS A 170 6.41 3.20 -21.64
C LYS A 170 5.25 2.52 -20.92
N GLN A 171 4.01 2.75 -21.34
CA GLN A 171 2.78 2.27 -20.68
C GLN A 171 2.77 2.61 -19.18
N ARG A 172 3.00 3.89 -18.86
CA ARG A 172 3.06 4.41 -17.49
C ARG A 172 2.16 5.62 -17.32
N ALA A 173 1.52 5.73 -16.17
CA ALA A 173 0.76 6.91 -15.79
C ALA A 173 0.90 7.20 -14.30
N LEU A 174 0.84 8.48 -13.95
CA LEU A 174 0.72 8.97 -12.59
C LEU A 174 -0.69 9.50 -12.39
N LEU A 175 -1.40 8.94 -11.42
CA LEU A 175 -2.78 9.32 -11.10
C LEU A 175 -2.88 9.70 -9.62
N GLY A 176 -3.86 10.53 -9.29
CA GLY A 176 -4.15 10.90 -7.91
C GLY A 176 -5.46 11.65 -7.77
N TYR A 177 -5.88 11.86 -6.52
CA TYR A 177 -7.04 12.68 -6.21
C TYR A 177 -6.58 14.11 -5.89
N ALA A 178 -7.19 15.11 -6.53
CA ALA A 178 -7.00 16.51 -6.18
C ALA A 178 -7.72 16.84 -4.85
N ASP A 179 -7.42 18.00 -4.24
CA ASP A 179 -7.87 18.45 -2.90
C ASP A 179 -9.39 18.58 -2.70
N ASN A 180 -10.20 18.14 -3.66
CA ASN A 180 -11.64 18.18 -3.55
C ASN A 180 -12.30 17.11 -4.44
N GLN A 181 -13.34 16.43 -3.88
CA GLN A 181 -14.46 15.75 -4.59
C GLN A 181 -14.61 14.18 -4.49
N LEU A 182 -15.72 13.71 -3.85
CA LEU A 182 -16.42 12.38 -3.75
C LEU A 182 -17.96 12.63 -3.83
N PRO A 183 -18.93 11.72 -4.06
CA PRO A 183 -19.12 10.33 -3.57
C PRO A 183 -19.58 9.33 -4.68
N ASP A 184 -20.20 8.19 -4.30
CA ASP A 184 -20.89 7.10 -5.06
C ASP A 184 -20.05 5.97 -5.70
N ILE A 185 -18.97 5.53 -5.04
CA ILE A 185 -18.11 4.43 -5.54
C ILE A 185 -18.85 3.08 -5.66
N GLU A 186 -19.62 2.65 -4.65
CA GLU A 186 -20.24 1.32 -4.70
C GLU A 186 -21.32 1.22 -5.79
N ALA A 187 -22.18 2.23 -5.90
CA ALA A 187 -23.21 2.29 -6.92
C ALA A 187 -22.61 2.34 -8.34
N LEU A 188 -21.50 3.06 -8.50
CA LEU A 188 -20.75 3.12 -9.75
C LEU A 188 -20.09 1.78 -10.10
N MET A 189 -19.40 1.13 -9.15
CA MET A 189 -18.75 -0.16 -9.37
C MET A 189 -19.74 -1.24 -9.79
N LYS A 190 -20.94 -1.26 -9.17
CA LYS A 190 -22.04 -2.15 -9.56
C LYS A 190 -22.57 -1.83 -10.97
N ARG A 191 -22.75 -0.54 -11.31
CA ARG A 191 -23.24 -0.13 -12.64
C ARG A 191 -22.29 -0.52 -13.77
N GLU A 192 -20.99 -0.37 -13.54
CA GLU A 192 -19.96 -0.62 -14.55
C GLU A 192 -19.42 -2.07 -14.52
N ASN A 193 -20.12 -2.98 -13.82
CA ASN A 193 -19.83 -4.42 -13.74
C ASN A 193 -18.37 -4.75 -13.32
N GLN A 194 -17.84 -4.02 -12.34
CA GLN A 194 -16.50 -4.22 -11.78
C GLN A 194 -16.51 -5.14 -10.54
N SER A 195 -15.35 -5.73 -10.21
CA SER A 195 -15.20 -6.67 -9.10
C SER A 195 -15.16 -5.98 -7.74
N ILE A 196 -16.16 -6.27 -6.90
CA ILE A 196 -16.21 -5.86 -5.49
C ILE A 196 -15.78 -7.07 -4.65
N LEU A 197 -14.64 -6.98 -3.96
CA LEU A 197 -14.13 -8.04 -3.11
C LEU A 197 -14.90 -8.14 -1.78
N THR A 198 -15.32 -6.99 -1.25
CA THR A 198 -16.13 -6.93 -0.03
C THR A 198 -17.14 -5.80 -0.17
N PRO A 199 -18.45 -6.11 -0.15
CA PRO A 199 -19.51 -5.09 -0.11
C PRO A 199 -19.38 -4.18 1.11
N LEU A 200 -20.11 -3.07 1.14
CA LEU A 200 -20.07 -2.11 2.25
C LEU A 200 -20.25 -2.81 3.61
N VAL A 201 -19.23 -2.73 4.45
CA VAL A 201 -19.19 -3.36 5.77
C VAL A 201 -18.66 -2.38 6.81
N SER A 202 -19.19 -2.48 8.03
CA SER A 202 -18.71 -1.70 9.18
C SER A 202 -17.59 -2.47 9.89
N LEU A 203 -16.47 -1.79 10.13
CA LEU A 203 -15.33 -2.33 10.87
C LEU A 203 -15.20 -1.60 12.20
N ASP A 204 -15.27 -2.38 13.27
CA ASP A 204 -15.07 -1.90 14.63
C ASP A 204 -13.59 -1.99 15.01
N THR A 205 -13.10 -0.95 15.68
CA THR A 205 -11.77 -0.95 16.29
C THR A 205 -11.95 -0.63 17.77
N PRO A 206 -11.41 -1.44 18.70
CA PRO A 206 -11.63 -1.25 20.14
C PRO A 206 -11.30 0.18 20.61
N GLY A 207 -12.29 0.84 21.23
CA GLY A 207 -12.14 2.21 21.75
C GLY A 207 -12.10 3.32 20.69
N LYS A 208 -12.45 3.04 19.43
CA LYS A 208 -12.45 4.01 18.32
C LYS A 208 -13.77 4.01 17.57
N ALA A 209 -13.95 5.00 16.70
CA ALA A 209 -15.12 5.10 15.84
C ALA A 209 -15.17 3.92 14.85
N THR A 210 -16.37 3.35 14.68
CA THR A 210 -16.65 2.39 13.61
C THR A 210 -16.50 3.08 12.25
N VAL A 211 -15.78 2.44 11.33
CA VAL A 211 -15.61 2.92 9.95
C VAL A 211 -16.38 2.04 8.98
N GLN A 212 -16.84 2.61 7.88
CA GLN A 212 -17.46 1.86 6.79
C GLN A 212 -16.47 1.73 5.64
N VAL A 213 -16.30 0.51 5.11
CA VAL A 213 -15.36 0.22 4.04
C VAL A 213 -16.01 -0.56 2.90
N VAL A 214 -15.50 -0.36 1.69
CA VAL A 214 -15.76 -1.19 0.52
C VAL A 214 -14.40 -1.60 -0.02
N ILE A 215 -14.19 -2.90 -0.27
CA ILE A 215 -12.94 -3.41 -0.85
C ILE A 215 -13.19 -3.73 -2.32
N LEU A 216 -12.36 -3.16 -3.18
CA LEU A 216 -12.44 -3.31 -4.63
C LEU A 216 -11.21 -4.06 -5.15
N ALA A 217 -11.39 -4.82 -6.23
CA ALA A 217 -10.27 -5.33 -7.03
C ALA A 217 -10.18 -4.51 -8.32
N ASP A 218 -8.99 -3.98 -8.59
CA ASP A 218 -8.73 -3.37 -9.89
C ASP A 218 -8.62 -4.46 -11.00
N PRO A 219 -8.58 -4.09 -12.29
CA PRO A 219 -8.52 -5.05 -13.38
C PRO A 219 -7.31 -6.00 -13.31
N ALA A 220 -6.17 -5.53 -12.79
CA ALA A 220 -4.98 -6.36 -12.64
C ALA A 220 -5.18 -7.44 -11.57
N MET A 221 -5.70 -7.07 -10.41
CA MET A 221 -6.07 -8.02 -9.35
C MET A 221 -7.17 -8.98 -9.78
N ALA A 222 -8.20 -8.49 -10.49
CA ALA A 222 -9.29 -9.33 -10.99
C ALA A 222 -8.82 -10.36 -12.03
N ALA A 223 -7.71 -10.08 -12.71
CA ALA A 223 -7.07 -10.97 -13.66
C ALA A 223 -5.94 -11.81 -13.04
N ASP A 224 -5.73 -11.75 -11.72
CA ASP A 224 -4.68 -12.52 -11.05
C ASP A 224 -4.90 -14.03 -11.23
N LYS A 225 -3.81 -14.73 -11.55
CA LYS A 225 -3.77 -16.19 -11.74
C LYS A 225 -2.78 -16.85 -10.80
N SER A 226 -2.44 -16.19 -9.70
CA SER A 226 -1.49 -16.74 -8.73
C SER A 226 -1.96 -18.11 -8.20
N ASP A 227 -3.26 -18.33 -8.02
CA ASP A 227 -3.82 -19.63 -7.61
C ASP A 227 -3.47 -20.76 -8.59
N GLU A 228 -3.62 -20.51 -9.90
CA GLU A 228 -3.22 -21.46 -10.95
C GLU A 228 -1.69 -21.71 -10.91
N TRP A 229 -0.89 -20.66 -10.68
CA TRP A 229 0.57 -20.76 -10.57
C TRP A 229 1.02 -21.61 -9.38
N PHE A 230 0.34 -21.50 -8.23
CA PHE A 230 0.64 -22.28 -7.02
C PHE A 230 0.22 -23.74 -7.20
N ALA A 231 -0.99 -23.98 -7.72
CA ALA A 231 -1.50 -25.31 -8.01
C ALA A 231 -0.59 -26.08 -8.98
N THR A 232 -0.18 -25.45 -10.08
CA THR A 232 0.72 -26.07 -11.09
C THR A 232 2.10 -26.43 -10.54
N ARG A 233 2.53 -25.82 -9.43
CA ARG A 233 3.82 -26.09 -8.77
C ARG A 233 3.71 -26.93 -7.51
N ASN A 234 2.52 -27.43 -7.19
CA ASN A 234 2.22 -28.17 -5.96
C ASN A 234 2.74 -27.45 -4.71
N LYS A 235 2.69 -26.11 -4.72
CA LYS A 235 3.06 -25.26 -3.59
C LYS A 235 1.79 -24.77 -2.93
N PRO A 236 1.64 -24.87 -1.59
CA PRO A 236 0.54 -24.21 -0.93
C PRO A 236 0.70 -22.70 -1.15
N LYS A 237 -0.32 -22.06 -1.74
CA LYS A 237 -0.49 -20.63 -1.56
C LYS A 237 -0.76 -20.44 -0.08
N ALA A 238 -0.21 -19.39 0.53
CA ALA A 238 -0.60 -19.01 1.88
C ALA A 238 -2.10 -18.68 1.85
N SER A 239 -2.92 -19.69 2.12
CA SER A 239 -4.35 -19.60 2.25
C SER A 239 -4.69 -19.26 3.70
N GLY A 240 -5.93 -18.83 3.88
CA GLY A 240 -6.52 -18.66 5.20
C GLY A 240 -6.66 -19.95 5.93
#